data_AF-A0A846ZQ62-F1
#
_entry.id   AF-A0A846ZQ62-F1
#
_cell.length_a   1.000
_cell.length_b   1.000
_cell.length_c   1.000
_cell.angle_alpha   90.00
_cell.angle_beta   90.00
_cell.angle_gamma   90.00
#
_symmetry.space_group_name_H-M   'P 1'
#
loop_
_entity.id
_entity.type
_entity.pdbx_description
1 polymer ?
#
loop_
_entity_poly.entity_id
_entity_poly.type
_entity_poly.pdbx_seq_one_letter_code
_entity_poly.pdbx_strand_id
1 'polypeptide(L)'
;MRKLAIIAMLALAGTLGLTACGKKSDEGQQTQQAAKLTRPTDMSNKSAWQAYLVQVLQSGDNMKGMTGDRPYVYYVSPSDDDNDTAERQRQLDNVSDTLARGVLPGNLMAFAGPDSSKTADLMISAFQDTKAGSLDKVIVVFIGDQADEQRVAEVIKPTGATFRFAQM
;
A
#
# COMPACT_ATOMS: atom_id res chain seq x y z
N MET A 1 57.55 0.68 28.47
CA MET A 1 58.41 0.14 27.40
C MET A 1 57.73 -1.04 26.72
N ARG A 2 57.24 -0.87 25.49
CA ARG A 2 57.15 -1.92 24.46
C ARG A 2 56.87 -1.21 23.14
N LYS A 3 57.94 -1.15 22.36
CA LYS A 3 58.06 -0.62 21.01
C LYS A 3 57.46 -1.64 20.03
N LEU A 4 57.18 -1.18 18.80
CA LEU A 4 57.17 -1.87 17.49
C LEU A 4 55.99 -1.31 16.67
N ALA A 5 56.14 -0.14 16.05
CA ALA A 5 56.75 0.09 14.72
C ALA A 5 55.88 -0.46 13.58
N ILE A 6 55.01 0.40 13.04
CA ILE A 6 54.28 0.22 11.77
C ILE A 6 55.21 0.74 10.67
N ILE A 7 55.67 -0.15 9.79
CA ILE A 7 56.38 0.21 8.55
C ILE A 7 55.54 -0.35 7.39
N ALA A 8 55.12 0.57 6.53
CA ALA A 8 54.52 0.30 5.23
C ALA A 8 55.56 -0.28 4.27
N MET A 9 55.16 -1.23 3.42
CA MET A 9 55.69 -1.30 2.05
C MET A 9 54.80 -2.15 1.13
N LEU A 10 54.39 -1.47 0.06
CA LEU A 10 53.98 -1.94 -1.26
C LEU A 10 54.66 -3.25 -1.72
N ALA A 11 53.88 -4.19 -2.25
CA ALA A 11 54.39 -5.14 -3.26
C ALA A 11 53.26 -5.53 -4.22
N LEU A 12 53.30 -4.89 -5.39
CA LEU A 12 52.60 -5.25 -6.60
C LEU A 12 53.33 -6.44 -7.25
N ALA A 13 52.68 -7.60 -7.37
CA ALA A 13 53.08 -8.63 -8.33
C ALA A 13 51.89 -9.57 -8.58
N GLY A 14 51.25 -9.39 -9.73
CA GLY A 14 50.33 -10.38 -10.26
C GLY A 14 51.09 -11.63 -10.68
N THR A 15 50.47 -12.79 -10.52
CA THR A 15 50.58 -13.91 -11.47
C THR A 15 49.32 -14.76 -11.37
N LEU A 16 48.81 -15.08 -12.54
CA LEU A 16 47.60 -15.84 -12.79
C LEU A 16 47.70 -17.27 -12.24
N GLY A 17 46.63 -17.71 -11.59
CA GLY A 17 46.32 -19.12 -11.34
C GLY A 17 44.92 -19.44 -11.85
N LEU A 18 44.75 -19.51 -13.17
CA LEU A 18 43.57 -20.15 -13.78
C LEU A 18 43.66 -21.65 -13.53
N THR A 19 42.62 -22.24 -12.93
CA THR A 19 41.95 -23.47 -13.42
C THR A 19 40.90 -23.97 -12.41
N ALA A 20 39.67 -23.51 -12.56
CA ALA A 20 38.49 -24.31 -12.22
C ALA A 20 37.25 -23.70 -12.89
N CYS A 21 36.90 -24.30 -14.03
CA CYS A 21 35.59 -24.42 -14.65
C CYS A 21 34.44 -23.49 -14.21
N GLY A 22 33.93 -22.72 -15.18
CA GLY A 22 32.51 -22.37 -15.22
C GLY A 22 32.17 -20.90 -15.44
N LYS A 23 32.27 -20.46 -16.69
CA LYS A 23 31.35 -19.51 -17.36
C LYS A 23 31.03 -18.17 -16.66
N LYS A 24 31.81 -17.16 -17.09
CA LYS A 24 31.46 -15.75 -17.39
C LYS A 24 30.50 -14.99 -16.45
N SER A 25 31.09 -13.97 -15.85
CA SER A 25 30.57 -12.78 -15.19
C SER A 25 29.36 -12.14 -15.88
N ASP A 26 28.45 -11.62 -15.06
CA ASP A 26 28.00 -10.24 -15.18
C ASP A 26 27.83 -9.68 -13.76
N GLU A 27 28.63 -8.66 -13.44
CA GLU A 27 28.34 -7.71 -12.36
C GLU A 27 27.14 -6.89 -12.82
N GLY A 28 25.94 -7.33 -12.44
CA GLY A 28 24.70 -6.59 -12.60
C GLY A 28 24.16 -6.24 -11.22
N GLN A 29 23.91 -4.96 -11.00
CA GLN A 29 23.29 -4.36 -9.82
C GLN A 29 22.33 -5.32 -9.10
N GLN A 30 22.51 -5.48 -7.79
CA GLN A 30 21.42 -5.91 -6.91
C GLN A 30 20.34 -4.82 -6.95
N THR A 31 19.54 -4.78 -8.01
CA THR A 31 18.18 -4.29 -7.91
C THR A 31 17.51 -5.22 -6.91
N GLN A 32 17.27 -4.70 -5.71
CA GLN A 32 16.32 -5.29 -4.78
C GLN A 32 15.01 -5.46 -5.56
N GLN A 33 14.78 -6.68 -6.06
CA GLN A 33 13.49 -7.07 -6.58
C GLN A 33 12.54 -6.95 -5.40
N ALA A 34 11.71 -5.90 -5.40
CA ALA A 34 10.58 -5.81 -4.50
C ALA A 34 9.86 -7.17 -4.57
N ALA A 35 9.79 -7.87 -3.43
CA ALA A 35 9.11 -9.15 -3.37
C ALA A 35 7.72 -8.97 -3.99
N LYS A 36 7.42 -9.74 -5.05
CA LYS A 36 6.16 -9.62 -5.77
C LYS A 36 5.04 -9.99 -4.79
N LEU A 37 4.27 -9.00 -4.36
CA LEU A 37 3.11 -9.20 -3.51
C LEU A 37 2.17 -10.19 -4.21
N THR A 38 1.86 -11.31 -3.57
CA THR A 38 1.05 -12.37 -4.17
C THR A 38 -0.40 -12.20 -3.75
N ARG A 39 -1.26 -11.78 -4.68
CA ARG A 39 -2.71 -11.63 -4.46
C ARG A 39 -3.33 -13.00 -4.10
N PRO A 40 -4.13 -13.09 -3.02
CA PRO A 40 -4.87 -14.30 -2.71
C PRO A 40 -5.88 -14.64 -3.79
N THR A 41 -6.18 -15.93 -3.97
CA THR A 41 -7.15 -16.41 -4.97
C THR A 41 -8.52 -16.72 -4.36
N ASP A 42 -8.55 -17.10 -3.09
CA ASP A 42 -9.78 -17.39 -2.35
C ASP A 42 -10.32 -16.13 -1.69
N MET A 43 -11.39 -15.54 -2.24
CA MET A 43 -12.03 -14.33 -1.71
C MET A 43 -12.57 -14.53 -0.28
N SER A 44 -12.89 -15.75 0.13
CA SER A 44 -13.41 -16.04 1.47
C SER A 44 -12.32 -16.11 2.55
N ASN A 45 -11.05 -16.21 2.15
CA ASN A 45 -9.93 -16.26 3.09
C ASN A 45 -9.55 -14.85 3.60
N LYS A 46 -10.38 -14.34 4.52
CA LYS A 46 -10.24 -13.00 5.11
C LYS A 46 -8.83 -12.71 5.65
N SER A 47 -8.20 -13.68 6.31
CA SER A 47 -6.85 -13.51 6.88
C SER A 47 -5.79 -13.30 5.80
N ALA A 48 -5.81 -14.10 4.74
CA ALA A 48 -4.89 -13.95 3.62
C ALA A 48 -5.07 -12.60 2.92
N TRP A 49 -6.32 -12.17 2.71
CA TRP A 49 -6.62 -10.86 2.13
C TRP A 49 -6.17 -9.71 3.01
N GLN A 50 -6.43 -9.74 4.33
CA GLN A 50 -5.97 -8.69 5.23
C GLN A 50 -4.44 -8.57 5.24
N ALA A 51 -3.72 -9.69 5.28
CA ALA A 51 -2.26 -9.68 5.22
C ALA A 51 -1.75 -9.09 3.90
N TYR A 52 -2.34 -9.49 2.78
CA TYR A 52 -2.00 -8.99 1.46
C TYR A 52 -2.25 -7.48 1.33
N LEU A 53 -3.44 -7.00 1.70
CA LEU A 53 -3.85 -5.61 1.57
C LEU A 53 -3.02 -4.67 2.47
N VAL A 54 -2.60 -5.14 3.66
CA VAL A 54 -1.65 -4.40 4.51
C VAL A 54 -0.30 -4.26 3.81
N GLN A 55 0.20 -5.30 3.15
CA GLN A 55 1.46 -5.20 2.40
C GLN A 55 1.33 -4.24 1.20
N VAL A 56 0.21 -4.26 0.49
CA VAL A 56 -0.07 -3.30 -0.59
C VAL A 56 -0.09 -1.88 -0.05
N LEU A 57 -0.80 -1.63 1.05
CA LEU A 57 -0.84 -0.32 1.69
C LEU A 57 0.54 0.19 2.12
N GLN A 58 1.40 -0.71 2.63
CA GLN A 58 2.76 -0.36 3.07
C GLN A 58 3.77 -0.24 1.93
N SER A 59 3.40 -0.64 0.71
CA SER A 59 4.29 -0.60 -0.44
C SER A 59 4.30 0.78 -1.11
N GLY A 60 5.43 1.10 -1.76
CA GLY A 60 5.58 2.33 -2.54
C GLY A 60 5.32 3.60 -1.73
N ASP A 61 4.62 4.55 -2.34
CA ASP A 61 4.31 5.87 -1.77
C ASP A 61 2.88 5.94 -1.18
N ASN A 62 2.22 4.79 -0.97
CA ASN A 62 0.81 4.73 -0.55
C ASN A 62 0.55 5.39 0.82
N MET A 63 1.53 5.36 1.73
CA MET A 63 1.45 6.02 3.05
C MET A 63 2.17 7.37 3.12
N LYS A 64 2.75 7.84 2.01
CA LYS A 64 3.58 9.05 2.00
C LYS A 64 2.76 10.29 2.31
N GLY A 65 3.25 11.09 3.27
CA GLY A 65 2.62 12.32 3.72
C GLY A 65 1.69 12.14 4.92
N MET A 66 1.46 10.90 5.35
CA MET A 66 0.75 10.61 6.59
C MET A 66 1.60 11.03 7.79
N THR A 67 0.98 11.72 8.75
CA THR A 67 1.62 12.12 10.03
C THR A 67 0.90 11.54 11.26
N GLY A 68 -0.28 10.95 11.09
CA GLY A 68 -0.96 10.23 12.15
C GLY A 68 -0.24 8.92 12.53
N ASP A 69 -0.50 8.41 13.73
CA ASP A 69 0.19 7.23 14.26
C ASP A 69 -0.05 5.94 13.47
N ARG A 70 -1.23 5.81 12.86
CA ARG A 70 -1.61 4.65 12.06
C ARG A 70 -2.76 4.93 11.08
N PRO A 71 -2.80 4.26 9.92
CA PRO A 71 -3.87 4.46 8.96
C PRO A 71 -5.19 3.91 9.48
N TYR A 72 -6.30 4.56 9.10
CA TYR A 72 -7.65 4.04 9.29
C TYR A 72 -7.98 3.12 8.11
N VAL A 73 -7.94 1.81 8.34
CA VAL A 73 -8.17 0.80 7.29
C VAL A 73 -9.61 0.31 7.34
N TYR A 74 -10.32 0.46 6.24
CA TYR A 74 -11.69 0.01 6.04
C TYR A 74 -11.68 -1.22 5.13
N TYR A 75 -11.94 -2.39 5.72
CA TYR A 75 -12.04 -3.65 4.99
C TYR A 75 -13.46 -3.85 4.44
N VAL A 76 -13.59 -4.16 3.15
CA VAL A 76 -14.88 -4.36 2.47
C VAL A 76 -15.08 -5.84 2.17
N SER A 77 -16.16 -6.42 2.69
CA SER A 77 -16.46 -7.84 2.55
C SER A 77 -16.88 -8.19 1.10
N PRO A 78 -16.46 -9.34 0.55
CA PRO A 78 -16.48 -9.60 -0.89
C PRO A 78 -17.74 -10.24 -1.45
N SER A 79 -18.53 -10.98 -0.66
CA SER A 79 -19.61 -11.81 -1.21
C SER A 79 -20.96 -11.06 -1.19
N ASP A 80 -21.98 -11.60 -1.88
CA ASP A 80 -23.35 -11.11 -1.77
C ASP A 80 -24.23 -11.95 -0.84
N ASP A 81 -23.62 -12.73 0.06
CA ASP A 81 -24.37 -13.36 1.13
C ASP A 81 -24.88 -12.33 2.15
N ASP A 82 -25.89 -12.72 2.93
CA ASP A 82 -26.56 -11.83 3.87
C ASP A 82 -25.60 -11.26 4.92
N ASN A 83 -24.60 -12.04 5.34
CA ASN A 83 -23.63 -11.61 6.34
C ASN A 83 -22.69 -10.55 5.77
N ASP A 84 -22.08 -10.81 4.61
CA ASP A 84 -21.16 -9.88 3.95
C ASP A 84 -21.87 -8.61 3.50
N THR A 85 -23.12 -8.71 3.07
CA THR A 85 -23.96 -7.56 2.75
C THR A 85 -24.20 -6.70 3.99
N ALA A 86 -24.56 -7.32 5.12
CA ALA A 86 -24.74 -6.61 6.38
C ALA A 86 -23.42 -6.03 6.92
N GLU A 87 -22.28 -6.72 6.73
CA GLU A 87 -20.95 -6.21 7.06
C GLU A 87 -20.60 -4.97 6.23
N ARG A 88 -20.83 -5.00 4.90
CA ARG A 88 -20.62 -3.83 4.04
C ARG A 88 -21.50 -2.66 4.42
N GLN A 89 -22.76 -2.89 4.77
CA GLN A 89 -23.64 -1.80 5.22
C GLN A 89 -23.11 -1.17 6.51
N ARG A 90 -22.73 -1.98 7.51
CA ARG A 90 -22.10 -1.45 8.75
C ARG A 90 -20.82 -0.67 8.46
N GLN A 91 -20.05 -1.13 7.48
CA GLN A 91 -18.82 -0.45 7.07
C GLN A 91 -19.11 0.89 6.40
N LEU A 92 -20.13 0.95 5.53
CA LEU A 92 -20.62 2.19 4.93
C LEU A 92 -21.09 3.19 5.99
N ASP A 93 -21.86 2.73 6.98
CA ASP A 93 -22.34 3.56 8.09
C ASP A 93 -21.16 4.12 8.90
N ASN A 94 -20.18 3.28 9.24
CA ASN A 94 -18.97 3.69 9.97
C ASN A 94 -18.15 4.75 9.22
N VAL A 95 -17.97 4.58 7.91
CA VAL A 95 -17.25 5.56 7.08
C VAL A 95 -18.04 6.86 7.02
N SER A 96 -19.35 6.79 6.78
CA SER A 96 -20.23 7.96 6.70
C SER A 96 -20.22 8.76 8.00
N ASP A 97 -20.33 8.08 9.14
CA ASP A 97 -20.23 8.68 10.47
C ASP A 97 -18.86 9.32 10.73
N THR A 98 -17.79 8.70 10.25
CA THR A 98 -16.43 9.26 10.36
C THR A 98 -16.28 10.52 9.52
N LEU A 99 -16.78 10.53 8.29
CA LEU A 99 -16.78 11.69 7.41
C LEU A 99 -17.63 12.83 7.99
N ALA A 100 -18.80 12.51 8.55
CA ALA A 100 -19.68 13.47 9.20
C ALA A 100 -19.03 14.16 10.42
N ARG A 101 -18.23 13.42 11.20
CA ARG A 101 -17.44 13.98 12.32
C ARG A 101 -16.23 14.79 11.86
N GLY A 102 -15.82 14.63 10.60
CA GLY A 102 -14.60 15.21 10.05
C GLY A 102 -13.36 14.39 10.37
N VAL A 103 -12.41 14.42 9.44
CA VAL A 103 -11.13 13.71 9.55
C VAL A 103 -10.02 14.75 9.65
N LEU A 104 -9.15 14.61 10.66
CA LEU A 104 -8.11 15.61 10.89
C LEU A 104 -7.00 15.52 9.81
N PRO A 105 -6.41 16.65 9.39
CA PRO A 105 -5.25 16.70 8.51
C PRO A 105 -4.12 15.76 8.93
N GLY A 106 -3.43 15.17 7.95
CA GLY A 106 -2.31 14.25 8.17
C GLY A 106 -2.73 12.81 8.48
N ASN A 107 -4.03 12.53 8.61
CA ASN A 107 -4.55 11.18 8.68
C ASN A 107 -4.70 10.55 7.29
N LEU A 108 -4.68 9.22 7.29
CA LEU A 108 -4.86 8.40 6.10
C LEU A 108 -6.06 7.46 6.30
N MET A 109 -6.96 7.43 5.32
CA MET A 109 -8.05 6.47 5.20
C MET A 109 -7.75 5.53 4.04
N ALA A 110 -7.61 4.23 4.30
CA ALA A 110 -7.39 3.22 3.28
C ALA A 110 -8.62 2.34 3.14
N PHE A 111 -9.09 2.15 1.91
CA PHE A 111 -10.23 1.33 1.56
C PHE A 111 -9.75 0.15 0.73
N ALA A 112 -10.09 -1.06 1.17
CA ALA A 112 -9.54 -2.27 0.58
C ALA A 112 -10.48 -3.47 0.81
N GLY A 113 -10.56 -4.37 -0.15
CA GLY A 113 -11.34 -5.60 -0.03
C GLY A 113 -10.99 -6.57 -1.17
N PRO A 114 -11.38 -7.86 -1.07
CA PRO A 114 -11.09 -8.82 -2.13
C PRO A 114 -11.78 -8.50 -3.46
N ASP A 115 -12.93 -7.83 -3.39
CA ASP A 115 -13.68 -7.35 -4.54
C ASP A 115 -13.45 -5.83 -4.71
N SER A 116 -12.73 -5.48 -5.77
CA SER A 116 -12.42 -4.09 -6.12
C SER A 116 -13.70 -3.28 -6.37
N SER A 117 -14.66 -3.86 -7.09
CA SER A 117 -15.85 -3.13 -7.51
C SER A 117 -16.74 -2.81 -6.32
N LYS A 118 -16.94 -3.76 -5.39
CA LYS A 118 -17.67 -3.53 -4.14
C LYS A 118 -16.96 -2.52 -3.22
N THR A 119 -15.63 -2.52 -3.21
CA THR A 119 -14.84 -1.53 -2.45
C THR A 119 -15.05 -0.13 -2.99
N ALA A 120 -15.01 0.04 -4.31
CA ALA A 120 -15.23 1.31 -4.96
C ALA A 120 -16.70 1.77 -4.86
N ASP A 121 -17.69 0.87 -4.89
CA ASP A 121 -19.11 1.21 -4.66
C ASP A 121 -19.35 1.75 -3.25
N LEU A 122 -18.71 1.15 -2.24
CA LEU A 122 -18.75 1.64 -0.86
C LEU A 122 -18.14 3.04 -0.76
N MET A 123 -16.99 3.28 -1.42
CA MET A 123 -16.37 4.62 -1.44
C MET A 123 -17.26 5.65 -2.13
N ILE A 124 -17.82 5.34 -3.31
CA ILE A 124 -18.73 6.25 -4.02
C ILE A 124 -19.91 6.63 -3.13
N SER A 125 -20.54 5.63 -2.51
CA SER A 125 -21.69 5.84 -1.63
C SER A 125 -21.33 6.67 -0.40
N ALA A 126 -20.19 6.40 0.24
CA ALA A 126 -19.77 7.10 1.45
C ALA A 126 -19.36 8.56 1.20
N PHE A 127 -18.73 8.84 0.05
CA PHE A 127 -18.15 10.15 -0.23
C PHE A 127 -19.06 11.10 -1.03
N GLN A 128 -20.18 10.61 -1.61
CA GLN A 128 -21.05 11.40 -2.47
C GLN A 128 -21.54 12.74 -1.84
N ASP A 129 -21.76 12.74 -0.52
CA ASP A 129 -22.27 13.91 0.23
C ASP A 129 -21.17 14.60 1.06
N THR A 130 -19.90 14.22 0.87
CA THR A 130 -18.79 14.84 1.59
C THR A 130 -18.58 16.27 1.11
N LYS A 131 -18.60 17.21 2.05
CA LYS A 131 -18.45 18.63 1.76
C LYS A 131 -17.14 18.93 1.01
N ALA A 132 -17.21 19.79 0.01
CA ALA A 132 -16.03 20.20 -0.74
C ALA A 132 -14.95 20.81 0.17
N GLY A 133 -13.70 20.38 -0.02
CA GLY A 133 -12.54 20.82 0.77
C GLY A 133 -12.50 20.35 2.24
N SER A 134 -13.49 19.58 2.72
CA SER A 134 -13.53 19.16 4.14
C SER A 134 -12.43 18.17 4.52
N LEU A 135 -11.73 17.60 3.55
CA LEU A 135 -10.66 16.62 3.72
C LEU A 135 -9.31 17.16 3.27
N ASP A 136 -9.10 18.48 3.29
CA ASP A 136 -7.78 19.07 3.02
C ASP A 136 -6.69 18.39 3.86
N LYS A 137 -5.59 18.01 3.20
CA LYS A 137 -4.44 17.28 3.78
C LYS A 137 -4.78 15.91 4.41
N VAL A 138 -5.96 15.37 4.15
CA VAL A 138 -6.27 13.95 4.40
C VAL A 138 -5.83 13.14 3.19
N ILE A 139 -5.31 11.94 3.41
CA ILE A 139 -4.95 11.01 2.34
C ILE A 139 -6.04 9.95 2.26
N VAL A 140 -6.58 9.73 1.06
CA VAL A 140 -7.53 8.65 0.78
C VAL A 140 -6.89 7.68 -0.18
N VAL A 141 -6.70 6.44 0.25
CA VAL A 141 -6.11 5.35 -0.54
C VAL A 141 -7.21 4.39 -0.95
N PHE A 142 -7.37 4.18 -2.26
CA PHE A 142 -8.16 3.10 -2.82
C PHE A 142 -7.22 1.96 -3.22
N ILE A 143 -7.37 0.80 -2.58
CA ILE A 143 -6.67 -0.42 -2.94
C ILE A 143 -7.63 -1.29 -3.75
N GLY A 144 -7.38 -1.43 -5.04
CA GLY A 144 -8.28 -2.13 -5.95
C GLY A 144 -7.70 -2.30 -7.35
N ASP A 145 -8.56 -2.51 -8.32
CA ASP A 145 -8.20 -2.70 -9.72
C ASP A 145 -8.30 -1.38 -10.50
N GLN A 146 -7.40 -1.22 -11.47
CA GLN A 146 -7.30 -0.04 -12.34
C GLN A 146 -8.63 0.35 -13.02
N ALA A 147 -9.51 -0.62 -13.27
CA ALA A 147 -10.82 -0.40 -13.87
C ALA A 147 -11.76 0.44 -12.99
N ASP A 148 -11.55 0.45 -11.68
CA ASP A 148 -12.37 1.17 -10.71
C ASP A 148 -11.75 2.51 -10.26
N GLU A 149 -10.50 2.80 -10.63
CA GLU A 149 -9.78 3.99 -10.16
C GLU A 149 -10.53 5.28 -10.51
N GLN A 150 -10.90 5.45 -11.78
CA GLN A 150 -11.43 6.73 -12.26
C GLN A 150 -12.72 7.12 -11.53
N ARG A 151 -13.66 6.19 -11.39
CA ARG A 151 -14.95 6.45 -10.72
C ARG A 151 -14.78 6.79 -9.23
N VAL A 152 -13.78 6.22 -8.57
CA VAL A 152 -13.44 6.59 -7.19
C VAL A 152 -12.76 7.96 -7.15
N ALA A 153 -11.78 8.21 -8.02
CA ALA A 153 -11.07 9.48 -8.06
C ALA A 153 -12.02 10.67 -8.26
N GLU A 154 -13.06 10.51 -9.10
CA GLU A 154 -14.06 11.54 -9.39
C GLU A 154 -14.85 11.97 -8.14
N VAL A 155 -15.26 11.04 -7.28
CA VAL A 155 -15.98 11.36 -6.03
C VAL A 155 -15.08 11.90 -4.94
N ILE A 156 -13.80 11.51 -4.90
CA ILE A 156 -12.85 12.00 -3.89
C ILE A 156 -12.36 13.41 -4.21
N LYS A 157 -12.16 13.74 -5.50
CA LYS A 157 -11.61 15.03 -5.94
C LYS A 157 -12.24 16.27 -5.29
N PRO A 158 -13.58 16.44 -5.21
CA PRO A 158 -14.17 17.65 -4.61
C PRO A 158 -13.86 17.80 -3.11
N THR A 159 -13.59 16.71 -2.40
CA THR A 159 -13.34 16.72 -0.95
C THR A 159 -12.03 17.41 -0.56
N GLY A 160 -11.11 17.60 -1.51
CA GLY A 160 -9.78 18.16 -1.26
C GLY A 160 -8.75 17.15 -0.72
N ALA A 161 -9.14 15.89 -0.51
CA ALA A 161 -8.22 14.84 -0.09
C ALA A 161 -7.15 14.56 -1.16
N THR A 162 -5.97 14.16 -0.72
CA THR A 162 -4.96 13.55 -1.59
C THR A 162 -5.39 12.13 -1.91
N PHE A 163 -5.86 11.91 -3.15
CA PHE A 163 -6.19 10.59 -3.64
C PHE A 163 -4.93 9.78 -3.99
N ARG A 164 -4.95 8.49 -3.66
CA ARG A 164 -3.93 7.50 -4.01
C ARG A 164 -4.62 6.23 -4.49
N PHE A 165 -4.26 5.79 -5.68
CA PHE A 165 -4.60 4.46 -6.17
C PHE A 165 -3.45 3.50 -5.88
N ALA A 166 -3.79 2.34 -5.33
CA ALA A 166 -2.87 1.23 -5.14
C ALA A 166 -3.42 -0.01 -5.84
N GLN A 167 -2.68 -0.51 -6.82
CA GLN A 167 -3.06 -1.72 -7.55
C GLN A 167 -3.00 -2.92 -6.61
N MET A 168 -4.14 -3.60 -6.47
CA MET A 168 -4.29 -4.88 -5.81
C MET A 168 -3.69 -6.01 -6.64
#